data_AF-A0A1B6M4R0-F1
#
_entry.id   AF-A0A1B6M4R0-F1
#
_cell.length_a   1.000
_cell.length_b   1.000
_cell.length_c   1.000
_cell.angle_alpha   90.00
_cell.angle_beta   90.00
_cell.angle_gamma   90.00
#
_symmetry.space_group_name_H-M   'P 1'
#
loop_
_entity.id
_entity.type
_entity.pdbx_description
1 polymer ?
#
loop_
_entity_poly.entity_id
_entity_poly.type
_entity_poly.pdbx_seq_one_letter_code
_entity_poly.pdbx_strand_id
1 'polypeptide(L)'
;LLTNQLVDLFYQAHSLTECSRALNLLVLLLPPPNRATLQCLLNFLNHVISNQQHNKMSAHNVAMIIAPSLFPPRFVSSDKGNLKMQINYAAVCCRLTEMLLQLTDSLFLVPPQLLSQLRRLNEQQRYKLKENKPMKRLLGRRAARDQITRKIDNEVDFQEGVVRVSAPSFLLYDVPVSLKSTTTAGEVILRLIEQSSNTVVQAPTNVKMGRKDKSRALSELAPNGNLSCLLATADTEMALETHFLHEIGGNIGQRRIDPNALLLPVYQDNPNAQWVICCDHKNGSHRLIFKK
;
A
#
# COMPACT_ATOMS: atom_id res chain seq x y z
N LEU A 1 -6.91 -7.59 -20.38
CA LEU A 1 -7.09 -7.10 -18.99
C LEU A 1 -6.76 -8.16 -17.95
N LEU A 2 -7.42 -9.33 -17.96
CA LEU A 2 -7.17 -10.42 -16.99
C LEU A 2 -5.91 -11.27 -17.25
N THR A 3 -5.10 -10.91 -18.26
CA THR A 3 -3.94 -11.68 -18.78
C THR A 3 -4.31 -13.05 -19.37
N ASN A 4 -3.56 -13.50 -20.38
CA ASN A 4 -3.82 -14.80 -21.02
C ASN A 4 -3.49 -15.99 -20.09
N GLN A 5 -2.62 -15.78 -19.10
CA GLN A 5 -2.21 -16.84 -18.17
C GLN A 5 -3.24 -17.07 -17.05
N LEU A 6 -3.97 -16.03 -16.65
CA LEU A 6 -4.90 -16.12 -15.51
C LEU A 6 -6.37 -16.18 -15.93
N VAL A 7 -6.73 -15.79 -17.16
CA VAL A 7 -8.14 -15.72 -17.60
C VAL A 7 -8.89 -17.05 -17.45
N ASP A 8 -8.21 -18.18 -17.68
CA ASP A 8 -8.79 -19.51 -17.46
C ASP A 8 -9.05 -19.79 -15.97
N LEU A 9 -8.16 -19.36 -15.09
CA LEU A 9 -8.35 -19.49 -13.64
C LEU A 9 -9.49 -18.60 -13.15
N PHE A 10 -9.65 -17.39 -13.72
CA PHE A 10 -10.81 -16.53 -13.44
C PHE A 10 -12.11 -17.21 -13.85
N TYR A 11 -12.14 -17.89 -15.00
CA TYR A 11 -13.30 -18.68 -15.39
C TYR A 11 -13.55 -19.84 -14.42
N GLN A 12 -12.52 -20.66 -14.14
CA GLN A 12 -12.63 -21.81 -13.25
C GLN A 12 -13.04 -21.46 -11.81
N ALA A 13 -12.88 -20.20 -11.37
CA ALA A 13 -13.35 -19.74 -10.07
C ALA A 13 -14.86 -20.03 -9.85
N HIS A 14 -15.66 -20.07 -10.92
CA HIS A 14 -17.09 -20.35 -10.83
C HIS A 14 -17.43 -21.71 -10.20
N SER A 15 -16.53 -22.69 -10.25
CA SER A 15 -16.77 -24.03 -9.72
C SER A 15 -16.39 -24.16 -8.24
N LEU A 16 -15.81 -23.12 -7.66
CA LEU A 16 -15.39 -23.10 -6.26
C LEU A 16 -16.53 -22.62 -5.37
N THR A 17 -16.66 -23.23 -4.20
CA THR A 17 -17.58 -22.78 -3.14
C THR A 17 -17.24 -21.36 -2.68
N GLU A 18 -15.94 -21.06 -2.53
CA GLU A 18 -15.42 -19.76 -2.14
C GLU A 18 -15.02 -18.90 -3.36
N CYS A 19 -15.90 -18.81 -4.37
CA CYS A 19 -15.62 -18.10 -5.64
C CYS A 19 -15.15 -16.64 -5.40
N SER A 20 -15.82 -15.90 -4.50
CA SER A 20 -15.45 -14.51 -4.18
C SER A 20 -14.00 -14.38 -3.68
N ARG A 21 -13.55 -15.33 -2.85
CA ARG A 21 -12.17 -15.36 -2.34
C ARG A 21 -11.19 -15.71 -3.46
N ALA A 22 -11.53 -16.65 -4.32
CA ALA A 22 -10.71 -17.01 -5.47
C ALA A 22 -10.52 -15.82 -6.42
N LEU A 23 -11.60 -15.09 -6.73
CA LEU A 23 -11.55 -13.88 -7.57
C LEU A 23 -10.66 -12.79 -6.95
N ASN A 24 -10.78 -12.53 -5.65
CA ASN A 24 -9.90 -11.59 -4.94
C ASN A 24 -8.41 -11.99 -5.08
N LEU A 25 -8.06 -13.25 -4.78
CA LEU A 25 -6.68 -13.71 -4.89
C LEU A 25 -6.15 -13.61 -6.33
N LEU A 26 -6.98 -13.97 -7.33
CA LEU A 26 -6.60 -13.85 -8.73
C LEU A 26 -6.37 -12.39 -9.15
N VAL A 27 -7.18 -11.45 -8.64
CA VAL A 27 -6.96 -10.01 -8.87
C VAL A 27 -5.65 -9.53 -8.23
N LEU A 28 -5.31 -10.03 -7.05
CA LEU A 28 -4.03 -9.71 -6.40
C LEU A 28 -2.82 -10.26 -7.15
N LEU A 29 -2.98 -11.36 -7.91
CA LEU A 29 -1.94 -11.93 -8.78
C LEU A 29 -1.77 -11.18 -10.11
N LEU A 30 -2.72 -10.32 -10.50
CA LEU A 30 -2.59 -9.54 -11.73
C LEU A 30 -1.38 -8.59 -11.65
N PRO A 31 -0.65 -8.38 -12.76
CA PRO A 31 0.38 -7.35 -12.83
C PRO A 31 -0.18 -5.98 -12.40
N PRO A 32 0.65 -5.13 -11.74
CA PRO A 32 0.20 -3.81 -11.27
C PRO A 32 -0.59 -2.98 -12.29
N PRO A 33 -0.16 -2.83 -13.57
CA PRO A 33 -0.92 -2.06 -14.54
C PRO A 33 -2.30 -2.69 -14.82
N ASN A 34 -2.36 -4.02 -15.01
CA ASN A 34 -3.61 -4.73 -15.26
C ASN A 34 -4.61 -4.59 -14.10
N ARG A 35 -4.12 -4.73 -12.87
CA ARG A 35 -4.94 -4.59 -11.66
C ARG A 35 -5.49 -3.17 -11.52
N ALA A 36 -4.65 -2.15 -11.71
CA ALA A 36 -5.07 -0.75 -11.64
C ALA A 36 -6.10 -0.40 -12.73
N THR A 37 -5.87 -0.84 -13.98
CA THR A 37 -6.84 -0.66 -15.06
C THR A 37 -8.16 -1.38 -14.77
N LEU A 38 -8.11 -2.60 -14.23
CA LEU A 38 -9.32 -3.35 -13.87
C LEU A 38 -10.09 -2.62 -12.76
N GLN A 39 -9.41 -2.11 -11.73
CA GLN A 39 -10.04 -1.35 -10.66
C GLN A 39 -10.73 -0.09 -11.19
N CYS A 40 -10.05 0.68 -12.04
CA CYS A 40 -10.63 1.87 -12.66
C CYS A 40 -11.86 1.51 -13.51
N LEU A 41 -11.76 0.45 -14.31
CA LEU A 41 -12.88 -0.03 -15.12
C LEU A 41 -14.07 -0.44 -14.27
N LEU A 42 -13.88 -1.29 -13.24
CA LEU A 42 -14.97 -1.75 -12.39
C LEU A 42 -15.61 -0.58 -11.61
N ASN A 43 -14.81 0.35 -11.11
CA ASN A 43 -15.31 1.57 -10.48
C ASN A 43 -16.16 2.40 -11.45
N PHE A 44 -15.68 2.64 -12.67
CA PHE A 44 -16.44 3.35 -13.71
C PHE A 44 -17.77 2.65 -14.01
N LEU A 45 -17.75 1.32 -14.19
CA LEU A 45 -18.96 0.55 -14.44
C LEU A 45 -19.93 0.59 -13.27
N ASN A 46 -19.44 0.58 -12.03
CA ASN A 46 -20.28 0.77 -10.85
C ASN A 46 -20.91 2.17 -10.81
N HIS A 47 -20.22 3.23 -11.26
CA HIS A 47 -20.84 4.55 -11.43
C HIS A 47 -21.96 4.53 -12.48
N VAL A 48 -21.79 3.80 -13.58
CA VAL A 48 -22.87 3.60 -14.58
C VAL A 48 -24.06 2.91 -13.92
N ILE A 49 -23.83 1.85 -13.14
CA ILE A 49 -24.88 1.10 -12.44
C ILE A 49 -25.59 1.95 -11.39
N SER A 50 -24.86 2.78 -10.62
CA SER A 50 -25.47 3.71 -9.65
C SER A 50 -26.42 4.71 -10.31
N ASN A 51 -26.24 4.99 -11.61
CA ASN A 51 -27.12 5.86 -12.41
C ASN A 51 -28.23 5.10 -13.16
N GLN A 52 -28.53 3.87 -12.77
CA GLN A 52 -29.55 3.01 -13.41
C GLN A 52 -30.91 3.71 -13.58
N GLN A 53 -31.31 4.60 -12.67
CA GLN A 53 -32.58 5.31 -12.80
C GLN A 53 -32.68 6.19 -14.05
N HIS A 54 -31.55 6.71 -14.53
CA HIS A 54 -31.47 7.56 -15.72
C HIS A 54 -31.08 6.78 -16.98
N ASN A 55 -30.04 5.95 -16.90
CA ASN A 55 -29.49 5.25 -18.07
C ASN A 55 -30.09 3.85 -18.30
N LYS A 56 -30.91 3.35 -17.36
CA LYS A 56 -31.55 2.02 -17.39
C LYS A 56 -30.57 0.83 -17.46
N MET A 57 -29.30 1.06 -17.11
CA MET A 57 -28.25 0.04 -17.09
C MET A 57 -28.15 -0.60 -15.70
N SER A 58 -28.72 -1.80 -15.55
CA SER A 58 -28.51 -2.62 -14.35
C SER A 58 -27.14 -3.30 -14.35
N ALA A 59 -26.71 -3.81 -13.20
CA ALA A 59 -25.49 -4.62 -13.08
C ALA A 59 -25.49 -5.80 -14.07
N HIS A 60 -26.63 -6.45 -14.25
CA HIS A 60 -26.80 -7.55 -15.21
C HIS A 60 -26.60 -7.08 -16.67
N ASN A 61 -27.22 -5.96 -17.06
CA ASN A 61 -27.10 -5.41 -18.41
C ASN A 61 -25.64 -5.03 -18.71
N VAL A 62 -24.97 -4.40 -17.74
CA VAL A 62 -23.55 -4.05 -17.85
C VAL A 62 -22.69 -5.30 -17.95
N ALA A 63 -22.91 -6.30 -17.10
CA ALA A 63 -22.16 -7.55 -17.14
C ALA A 63 -22.31 -8.29 -18.47
N MET A 64 -23.52 -8.33 -19.03
CA MET A 64 -23.79 -8.96 -20.33
C MET A 64 -22.98 -8.30 -21.47
N ILE A 65 -22.80 -6.99 -21.44
CA ILE A 65 -22.02 -6.24 -22.43
C ILE A 65 -20.51 -6.44 -22.22
N ILE A 66 -20.05 -6.44 -20.96
CA ILE A 66 -18.63 -6.41 -20.63
C ILE A 66 -18.00 -7.82 -20.59
N ALA A 67 -18.76 -8.84 -20.21
CA ALA A 67 -18.26 -10.21 -20.05
C ALA A 67 -17.51 -10.77 -21.27
N PRO A 68 -17.98 -10.60 -22.53
CA PRO A 68 -17.26 -11.09 -23.71
C PRO A 68 -15.88 -10.43 -23.90
N SER A 69 -15.70 -9.20 -23.40
CA SER A 69 -14.43 -8.47 -23.48
C SER A 69 -13.47 -8.88 -22.36
N LEU A 70 -13.98 -9.19 -21.17
CA LEU A 70 -13.18 -9.70 -20.05
C LEU A 70 -12.78 -11.17 -20.22
N PHE A 71 -13.67 -11.97 -20.79
CA PHE A 71 -13.53 -13.40 -21.00
C PHE A 71 -13.65 -13.79 -22.48
N PRO A 72 -12.69 -13.38 -23.34
CA PRO A 72 -12.80 -13.66 -24.76
C PRO A 72 -12.80 -15.18 -25.02
N PRO A 73 -13.76 -15.71 -25.82
CA PRO A 73 -13.91 -17.15 -26.02
C PRO A 73 -12.63 -17.86 -26.49
N ARG A 74 -11.78 -17.14 -27.24
CA ARG A 74 -10.51 -17.64 -27.77
C ARG A 74 -9.51 -18.10 -26.71
N PHE A 75 -9.64 -17.61 -25.48
CA PHE A 75 -8.71 -17.93 -24.41
C PHE A 75 -9.25 -19.02 -23.48
N VAL A 76 -10.56 -19.24 -23.44
CA VAL A 76 -11.20 -20.12 -22.44
C VAL A 76 -12.00 -21.27 -23.04
N SER A 77 -12.25 -21.26 -24.35
CA SER A 77 -12.94 -22.35 -25.06
C SER A 77 -12.33 -22.58 -26.44
N SER A 78 -11.64 -23.71 -26.59
CA SER A 78 -11.07 -24.13 -27.87
C SER A 78 -12.09 -24.76 -28.81
N ASP A 79 -13.24 -25.21 -28.31
CA ASP A 79 -14.21 -26.01 -29.07
C ASP A 79 -15.36 -25.14 -29.62
N LYS A 80 -15.32 -24.89 -30.94
CA LYS A 80 -16.29 -24.04 -31.66
C LYS A 80 -17.59 -24.78 -32.00
N GLY A 81 -17.66 -26.11 -31.83
CA GLY A 81 -18.74 -26.94 -32.36
C GLY A 81 -19.97 -27.10 -31.46
N ASN A 82 -19.85 -26.88 -30.14
CA ASN A 82 -20.91 -27.20 -29.18
C ASN A 82 -21.64 -25.95 -28.66
N LEU A 83 -22.76 -25.61 -29.29
CA LEU A 83 -23.60 -24.46 -28.93
C LEU A 83 -24.03 -24.47 -27.45
N LYS A 84 -24.33 -25.63 -26.88
CA LYS A 84 -24.71 -25.74 -25.46
C LYS A 84 -23.57 -25.32 -24.53
N MET A 85 -22.33 -25.67 -24.88
CA MET A 85 -21.14 -25.28 -24.13
C MET A 85 -20.89 -23.77 -24.25
N GLN A 86 -21.05 -23.19 -25.44
CA GLN A 86 -20.93 -21.74 -25.67
C GLN A 86 -21.94 -20.94 -24.86
N ILE A 87 -23.21 -21.38 -24.81
CA ILE A 87 -24.26 -20.72 -24.02
C ILE A 87 -23.94 -20.79 -22.53
N ASN A 88 -23.56 -21.97 -22.02
CA ASN A 88 -23.20 -22.13 -20.61
C ASN A 88 -21.98 -21.26 -20.26
N TYR A 89 -20.98 -21.24 -21.13
CA TYR A 89 -19.79 -20.42 -20.99
C TYR A 89 -20.13 -18.92 -20.88
N ALA A 90 -20.94 -18.41 -21.80
CA ALA A 90 -21.37 -17.01 -21.77
C ALA A 90 -22.15 -16.68 -20.48
N ALA A 91 -23.04 -17.57 -20.04
CA ALA A 91 -23.79 -17.40 -18.80
C ALA A 91 -22.88 -17.38 -17.56
N VAL A 92 -21.86 -18.25 -17.51
CA VAL A 92 -20.84 -18.24 -16.46
C VAL A 92 -20.04 -16.93 -16.46
N CYS A 93 -19.56 -16.50 -17.61
CA CYS A 93 -18.77 -15.26 -17.73
C CYS A 93 -19.57 -14.03 -17.31
N CYS A 94 -20.87 -14.00 -17.64
CA CYS A 94 -21.78 -12.97 -17.19
C CYS A 94 -21.87 -12.94 -15.65
N ARG A 95 -22.14 -14.09 -15.02
CA ARG A 95 -22.19 -14.20 -13.54
C ARG A 95 -20.88 -13.80 -12.87
N LEU A 96 -19.74 -14.24 -13.39
CA LEU A 96 -18.44 -13.86 -12.86
C LEU A 96 -18.21 -12.34 -12.98
N THR A 97 -18.64 -11.73 -14.09
CA THR A 97 -18.54 -10.28 -14.28
C THR A 97 -19.44 -9.52 -13.30
N GLU A 98 -20.65 -10.00 -13.03
CA GLU A 98 -21.51 -9.46 -11.96
C GLU A 98 -20.85 -9.55 -10.59
N MET A 99 -20.25 -10.70 -10.26
CA MET A 99 -19.51 -10.87 -9.01
C MET A 99 -18.32 -9.91 -8.91
N LEU A 100 -17.56 -9.71 -9.99
CA LEU A 100 -16.46 -8.74 -10.02
C LEU A 100 -16.97 -7.32 -9.73
N LEU A 101 -18.09 -6.92 -10.33
CA LEU A 101 -18.72 -5.61 -10.10
C LEU A 101 -19.19 -5.46 -8.65
N GLN A 102 -19.89 -6.47 -8.11
CA GLN A 102 -20.40 -6.48 -6.74
C GLN A 102 -19.30 -6.48 -5.68
N LEU A 103 -18.18 -7.16 -5.94
CA LEU A 103 -17.08 -7.32 -4.98
C LEU A 103 -16.04 -6.19 -5.05
N THR A 104 -16.18 -5.23 -5.97
CA THR A 104 -15.17 -4.21 -6.32
C THR A 104 -14.46 -3.61 -5.11
N ASP A 105 -15.18 -3.20 -4.07
CA ASP A 105 -14.61 -2.55 -2.88
C ASP A 105 -13.63 -3.45 -2.10
N SER A 106 -13.89 -4.76 -2.09
CA SER A 106 -13.08 -5.75 -1.38
C SER A 106 -12.08 -6.48 -2.29
N LEU A 107 -12.32 -6.47 -3.61
CA LEU A 107 -11.63 -7.28 -4.59
C LEU A 107 -10.14 -6.96 -4.69
N PHE A 108 -9.77 -5.71 -4.44
CA PHE A 108 -8.39 -5.21 -4.55
C PHE A 108 -7.64 -5.17 -3.21
N LEU A 109 -8.32 -5.55 -2.12
CA LEU A 109 -7.74 -5.57 -0.78
C LEU A 109 -7.08 -6.93 -0.52
N VAL A 110 -5.94 -6.92 0.18
CA VAL A 110 -5.30 -8.15 0.65
C VAL A 110 -6.12 -8.72 1.82
N PRO A 111 -6.56 -10.00 1.76
CA PRO A 111 -7.31 -10.60 2.86
C PRO A 111 -6.57 -10.50 4.20
N PRO A 112 -7.23 -10.05 5.29
CA PRO A 112 -6.60 -9.88 6.60
C PRO A 112 -5.95 -11.16 7.14
N GLN A 113 -6.52 -12.33 6.82
CA GLN A 113 -5.99 -13.63 7.20
C GLN A 113 -4.64 -13.90 6.53
N LEU A 114 -4.50 -13.57 5.24
CA LEU A 114 -3.24 -13.72 4.51
C LEU A 114 -2.17 -12.79 5.08
N LEU A 115 -2.54 -11.55 5.37
CA LEU A 115 -1.65 -10.58 6.00
C LEU A 115 -1.17 -11.08 7.38
N SER A 116 -2.10 -11.59 8.20
CA SER A 116 -1.79 -12.15 9.52
C SER A 116 -0.86 -13.36 9.45
N GLN A 117 -1.09 -14.24 8.48
CA GLN A 117 -0.22 -15.40 8.23
C GLN A 117 1.19 -14.97 7.83
N LEU A 118 1.32 -14.02 6.91
CA LEU A 118 2.61 -13.48 6.47
C LEU A 118 3.37 -12.82 7.63
N ARG A 119 2.68 -12.00 8.43
CA ARG A 119 3.26 -11.37 9.63
C ARG A 119 3.84 -12.40 10.58
N ARG A 120 3.09 -13.46 10.87
CA ARG A 120 3.55 -14.56 11.73
C ARG A 120 4.77 -15.29 11.15
N LEU A 121 4.79 -15.55 9.84
CA LEU A 121 5.91 -16.21 9.16
C LEU A 121 7.18 -15.35 9.23
N ASN A 122 7.07 -14.04 8.98
CA ASN A 122 8.18 -13.09 9.06
C ASN A 122 8.74 -12.99 10.48
N GLU A 123 7.86 -12.93 11.49
CA GLU A 123 8.26 -12.95 12.91
C GLU A 123 9.08 -14.22 13.22
N GLN A 124 8.58 -15.40 12.85
CA GLN A 124 9.27 -16.67 13.07
C GLN A 124 10.63 -16.75 12.35
N GLN A 125 10.72 -16.26 11.11
CA GLN A 125 11.98 -16.24 10.37
C GLN A 125 13.00 -15.32 11.05
N ARG A 126 12.57 -14.17 11.58
CA ARG A 126 13.45 -13.24 12.31
C ARG A 126 13.97 -13.85 13.61
N TYR A 127 13.15 -14.62 14.33
CA TYR A 127 13.62 -15.36 15.52
C TYR A 127 14.69 -16.40 15.19
N LYS A 128 14.49 -17.20 14.12
CA LYS A 128 15.49 -18.17 13.66
C LYS A 128 16.84 -17.52 13.31
N LEU A 129 16.80 -16.35 12.68
CA LEU A 129 18.02 -15.59 12.35
C LEU A 129 18.74 -15.03 13.59
N LYS A 130 17.99 -14.67 14.65
CA LYS A 130 18.58 -14.23 15.93
C LYS A 130 19.22 -15.40 16.69
N GLU A 131 18.60 -16.58 16.70
CA GLU A 131 19.15 -17.79 17.35
C GLU A 131 20.42 -18.31 16.65
N ASN A 132 20.52 -18.16 15.33
CA ASN A 132 21.70 -18.60 14.56
C ASN A 132 22.92 -17.66 14.68
N LYS A 133 22.84 -16.56 15.42
CA LYS A 133 24.05 -15.82 15.81
C LYS A 133 24.77 -16.61 16.91
N PRO A 134 26.11 -16.80 16.83
CA PRO A 134 26.83 -17.57 17.84
C PRO A 134 26.71 -16.89 19.21
N MET A 135 25.80 -17.37 20.05
CA MET A 135 25.70 -16.92 21.44
C MET A 135 26.96 -17.35 22.19
N LYS A 136 27.64 -16.41 22.85
CA LYS A 136 28.58 -16.74 23.93
C LYS A 136 27.78 -17.47 25.01
N ARG A 137 27.98 -18.78 25.14
CA ARG A 137 27.30 -19.63 26.11
C ARG A 137 27.84 -19.29 27.50
N LEU A 138 27.13 -18.42 28.23
CA LEU A 138 27.18 -18.37 29.68
C LEU A 138 25.95 -19.11 30.21
N LEU A 139 26.21 -19.99 31.19
CA LEU A 139 25.30 -20.98 31.76
C LEU A 139 23.96 -20.37 32.18
N GLY A 140 22.89 -20.69 31.46
CA GLY A 140 21.52 -20.39 31.83
C GLY A 140 20.62 -21.56 31.46
N ARG A 141 19.92 -22.12 32.45
CA ARG A 141 18.91 -23.19 32.30
C ARG A 141 17.90 -22.80 31.21
N ARG A 142 17.71 -23.66 30.21
CA ARG A 142 16.63 -23.52 29.23
C ARG A 142 15.30 -23.77 29.94
N ALA A 143 14.58 -22.70 30.25
CA ALA A 143 13.16 -22.77 30.58
C ALA A 143 12.36 -23.14 29.32
N ALA A 144 11.19 -23.71 29.54
CA ALA A 144 10.30 -24.29 28.54
C ALA A 144 9.99 -23.33 27.38
N ARG A 145 9.53 -23.89 26.26
CA ARG A 145 9.08 -23.20 25.05
C ARG A 145 7.97 -22.19 25.39
N ASP A 146 8.37 -21.00 25.84
CA ASP A 146 7.44 -19.92 26.06
C ASP A 146 6.88 -19.50 24.71
N GLN A 147 5.56 -19.40 24.71
CA GLN A 147 4.76 -18.79 23.67
C GLN A 147 5.46 -17.51 23.22
N ILE A 148 5.79 -17.39 21.93
CA ILE A 148 6.51 -16.23 21.37
C ILE A 148 5.67 -14.98 21.64
N THR A 149 5.92 -14.29 22.75
CA THR A 149 5.37 -12.97 23.01
C THR A 149 6.11 -12.00 22.11
N ARG A 150 5.36 -11.14 21.42
CA ARG A 150 5.94 -10.09 20.57
C ARG A 150 6.66 -9.11 21.48
N LYS A 151 7.98 -9.24 21.64
CA LYS A 151 8.78 -8.24 22.34
C LYS A 151 8.64 -6.90 21.62
N ILE A 152 8.13 -5.89 22.30
CA ILE A 152 8.02 -4.51 21.79
C ILE A 152 9.29 -3.77 22.20
N ASP A 153 9.99 -3.14 21.26
CA ASP A 153 11.29 -2.51 21.54
C ASP A 153 11.13 -1.21 22.36
N ASN A 154 10.06 -0.44 22.14
CA ASN A 154 9.74 0.80 22.87
C ASN A 154 8.35 0.74 23.52
N GLU A 155 8.23 0.06 24.66
CA GLU A 155 6.93 -0.15 25.32
C GLU A 155 6.23 1.14 25.78
N VAL A 156 6.98 2.16 26.20
CA VAL A 156 6.43 3.46 26.66
C VAL A 156 5.73 4.18 25.50
N ASP A 157 6.48 4.43 24.42
CA ASP A 157 5.94 5.05 23.20
C ASP A 157 4.73 4.24 22.67
N PHE A 158 4.78 2.91 22.75
CA PHE A 158 3.65 2.06 22.35
C PHE A 158 2.39 2.27 23.20
N GLN A 159 2.52 2.29 24.53
CA GLN A 159 1.40 2.50 25.46
C GLN A 159 0.79 3.90 25.33
N GLU A 160 1.61 4.90 25.06
CA GLU A 160 1.18 6.29 24.85
C GLU A 160 0.67 6.57 23.42
N GLY A 161 0.75 5.58 22.51
CA GLY A 161 0.37 5.76 21.11
C GLY A 161 1.28 6.74 20.37
N VAL A 162 2.55 6.84 20.75
CA VAL A 162 3.56 7.69 20.11
C VAL A 162 4.35 6.87 19.09
N VAL A 163 4.49 7.42 17.89
CA VAL A 163 5.33 6.87 16.84
C VAL A 163 6.49 7.81 16.52
N ARG A 164 7.68 7.25 16.28
CA ARG A 164 8.87 8.00 15.87
C ARG A 164 8.97 7.97 14.35
N VAL A 165 8.78 9.12 13.71
CA VAL A 165 8.77 9.24 12.24
C VAL A 165 10.02 9.96 11.78
N SER A 166 10.70 9.38 10.80
CA SER A 166 11.85 10.00 10.14
C SER A 166 11.45 10.50 8.76
N ALA A 167 11.91 11.69 8.38
CA ALA A 167 11.77 12.22 7.03
C ALA A 167 13.14 12.75 6.55
N PRO A 168 14.02 11.86 6.06
CA PRO A 168 15.40 12.20 5.72
C PRO A 168 15.50 13.31 4.66
N SER A 169 14.54 13.40 3.73
CA SER A 169 14.47 14.48 2.75
C SER A 169 14.38 15.87 3.39
N PHE A 170 13.85 15.96 4.62
CA PHE A 170 13.69 17.19 5.38
C PHE A 170 14.68 17.28 6.56
N LEU A 171 15.67 16.38 6.62
CA LEU A 171 16.62 16.25 7.74
C LEU A 171 15.96 16.01 9.11
N LEU A 172 14.75 15.45 9.12
CA LEU A 172 14.02 15.09 10.32
C LEU A 172 14.25 13.61 10.64
N TYR A 173 14.63 13.31 11.88
CA TYR A 173 14.89 11.94 12.35
C TYR A 173 14.20 11.72 13.69
N ASP A 174 13.55 10.57 13.84
CA ASP A 174 12.87 10.11 15.07
C ASP A 174 11.94 11.15 15.71
N VAL A 175 11.22 11.91 14.89
CA VAL A 175 10.26 12.92 15.34
C VAL A 175 9.09 12.23 16.03
N PRO A 176 8.80 12.52 17.31
CA PRO A 176 7.68 11.91 18.02
C PRO A 176 6.35 12.49 17.54
N VAL A 177 5.43 11.60 17.20
CA VAL A 177 4.06 11.92 16.77
C VAL A 177 3.09 11.12 17.63
N SER A 178 2.33 11.81 18.48
CA SER A 178 1.23 11.21 19.24
C SER A 178 0.04 10.93 18.32
N LEU A 179 -0.42 9.69 18.29
CA LEU A 179 -1.49 9.20 17.43
C LEU A 179 -2.82 9.20 18.17
N LYS A 180 -3.84 9.79 17.55
CA LYS A 180 -5.24 9.66 17.96
C LYS A 180 -5.91 8.56 17.14
N SER A 181 -7.10 8.14 17.56
CA SER A 181 -7.94 7.18 16.81
C SER A 181 -8.31 7.69 15.40
N THR A 182 -8.26 9.00 15.18
CA THR A 182 -8.56 9.65 13.89
C THR A 182 -7.32 10.05 13.10
N THR A 183 -6.11 9.88 13.65
CA THR A 183 -4.89 10.36 12.98
C THR A 183 -4.60 9.57 11.72
N THR A 184 -4.62 10.26 10.58
CA THR A 184 -4.33 9.65 9.28
C THR A 184 -2.84 9.70 8.94
N ALA A 185 -2.38 8.83 8.05
CA ALA A 185 -1.01 8.88 7.55
C ALA A 185 -0.70 10.22 6.83
N GLY A 186 -1.68 10.78 6.13
CA GLY A 186 -1.60 12.07 5.45
C GLY A 186 -1.39 13.23 6.44
N GLU A 187 -2.13 13.25 7.55
CA GLU A 187 -1.91 14.24 8.62
C GLU A 187 -0.49 14.18 9.17
N VAL A 188 0.06 12.97 9.37
CA VAL A 188 1.44 12.79 9.84
C VAL A 188 2.44 13.32 8.81
N ILE A 189 2.22 13.05 7.52
CA ILE A 189 3.07 13.55 6.43
C ILE A 189 3.08 15.09 6.43
N LEU A 190 1.90 15.70 6.41
CA LEU A 190 1.76 17.16 6.39
C LEU A 190 2.38 17.82 7.62
N ARG A 191 2.19 17.22 8.81
CA ARG A 191 2.78 17.70 10.06
C ARG A 191 4.31 17.75 9.99
N LEU A 192 4.96 16.71 9.48
CA LEU A 192 6.42 16.69 9.37
C LEU A 192 6.93 17.67 8.31
N ILE A 193 6.21 17.81 7.20
CA ILE A 193 6.52 18.80 6.18
C ILE A 193 6.45 20.22 6.77
N GLU A 194 5.38 20.56 7.48
CA GLU A 194 5.19 21.86 8.13
C GLU A 194 6.29 22.17 9.16
N GLN A 195 6.68 21.16 9.96
CA GLN A 195 7.79 21.28 10.92
C GLN A 195 9.12 21.60 10.23
N SER A 196 9.36 21.04 9.04
CA SER A 196 10.56 21.34 8.27
C SER A 196 10.59 22.80 7.80
N SER A 197 9.47 23.32 7.31
CA SER A 197 9.34 24.71 6.86
C SER A 197 9.59 25.70 8.00
N ASN A 198 9.06 25.41 9.20
CA ASN A 198 9.27 26.27 10.37
C ASN A 198 10.74 26.31 10.84
N THR A 199 11.51 25.24 10.57
CA THR A 199 12.93 25.16 10.95
C THR A 199 13.80 25.99 10.00
N VAL A 200 13.42 26.15 8.73
CA VAL A 200 14.17 26.91 7.71
C VAL A 200 13.96 28.44 7.86
N VAL A 201 12.78 28.88 8.29
CA VAL A 201 12.42 30.32 8.38
C VAL A 201 13.09 31.04 9.57
N GLN A 202 13.67 30.34 10.54
CA GLN A 202 14.32 30.94 11.72
C GLN A 202 15.78 31.38 11.51
N ALA A 203 16.34 31.25 10.30
CA ALA A 203 17.67 31.77 10.00
C ALA A 203 17.64 33.32 9.87
N PRO A 204 18.58 34.07 10.48
CA PRO A 204 18.52 35.54 10.51
C PRO A 204 18.74 36.14 9.11
N THR A 205 17.74 36.90 8.63
CA THR A 205 17.62 37.41 7.24
C THR A 205 18.28 38.76 6.94
N ASN A 206 19.12 39.31 7.83
CA ASN A 206 19.65 40.67 7.67
C ASN A 206 21.05 40.77 7.05
N VAL A 207 21.26 40.24 5.84
CA VAL A 207 22.48 40.53 5.05
C VAL A 207 22.17 40.73 3.57
N LYS A 208 22.62 41.86 2.99
CA LYS A 208 22.58 42.12 1.54
C LYS A 208 23.42 41.07 0.81
N MET A 209 22.76 40.16 0.08
CA MET A 209 23.39 39.00 -0.56
C MET A 209 24.03 39.32 -1.91
N GLY A 210 25.28 38.89 -2.09
CA GLY A 210 26.00 38.88 -3.36
C GLY A 210 25.64 37.67 -4.24
N ARG A 211 26.14 37.64 -5.48
CA ARG A 211 25.84 36.57 -6.46
C ARG A 211 26.25 35.16 -6.00
N LYS A 212 27.24 35.05 -5.12
CA LYS A 212 27.70 33.79 -4.49
C LYS A 212 26.76 33.31 -3.38
N ASP A 213 26.04 34.24 -2.74
CA ASP A 213 25.08 33.95 -1.69
C ASP A 213 23.75 33.42 -2.24
N LYS A 214 23.41 33.73 -3.51
CA LYS A 214 22.21 33.16 -4.16
C LYS A 214 22.27 31.63 -4.25
N SER A 215 23.44 31.06 -4.50
CA SER A 215 23.67 29.61 -4.51
C SER A 215 23.55 29.01 -3.10
N ARG A 216 23.92 29.78 -2.07
CA ARG A 216 23.78 29.41 -0.66
C ARG A 216 22.31 29.43 -0.21
N ALA A 217 21.55 30.47 -0.57
CA ALA A 217 20.12 30.55 -0.28
C ALA A 217 19.31 29.40 -0.93
N LEU A 218 19.64 29.01 -2.16
CA LEU A 218 19.02 27.83 -2.79
C LEU A 218 19.39 26.51 -2.09
N SER A 219 20.59 26.40 -1.55
CA SER A 219 21.05 25.23 -0.78
C SER A 219 20.46 25.20 0.64
N GLU A 220 20.16 26.36 1.23
CA GLU A 220 19.47 26.51 2.52
C GLU A 220 17.96 26.21 2.38
N LEU A 221 17.35 26.53 1.24
CA LEU A 221 15.95 26.21 0.92
C LEU A 221 15.74 24.74 0.55
N ALA A 222 16.75 24.09 -0.05
CA ALA A 222 16.72 22.67 -0.38
C ALA A 222 17.95 21.98 0.24
N PRO A 223 17.92 21.63 1.54
CA PRO A 223 19.09 21.09 2.26
C PRO A 223 19.61 19.76 1.71
N ASN A 224 18.81 19.07 0.90
CA ASN A 224 19.15 17.84 0.17
C ASN A 224 19.45 18.08 -1.32
N GLY A 225 19.46 19.33 -1.80
CA GLY A 225 19.64 19.71 -3.20
C GLY A 225 18.42 19.43 -4.09
N ASN A 226 17.29 18.99 -3.54
CA ASN A 226 16.11 18.62 -4.32
C ASN A 226 15.01 19.69 -4.24
N LEU A 227 15.13 20.71 -5.10
CA LEU A 227 14.12 21.77 -5.25
C LEU A 227 12.72 21.22 -5.60
N SER A 228 12.64 20.07 -6.28
CA SER A 228 11.35 19.45 -6.61
C SER A 228 10.60 19.01 -5.36
N CYS A 229 11.32 18.54 -4.33
CA CYS A 229 10.74 18.17 -3.05
C CYS A 229 10.14 19.39 -2.35
N LEU A 230 10.88 20.49 -2.29
CA LEU A 230 10.40 21.74 -1.66
C LEU A 230 9.18 22.30 -2.38
N LEU A 231 9.22 22.37 -3.72
CA LEU A 231 8.10 22.92 -4.51
C LEU A 231 6.83 22.09 -4.37
N ALA A 232 6.95 20.76 -4.30
CA ALA A 232 5.82 19.86 -4.12
C ALA A 232 5.17 19.95 -2.74
N THR A 233 5.83 20.57 -1.75
CA THR A 233 5.27 20.80 -0.41
C THR A 233 4.49 22.11 -0.26
N ALA A 234 4.47 22.97 -1.28
CA ALA A 234 3.77 24.25 -1.24
C ALA A 234 2.24 24.09 -1.26
N ASP A 235 1.75 22.99 -1.80
CA ASP A 235 0.34 22.64 -1.88
C ASP A 235 0.10 21.29 -1.18
N THR A 236 -0.99 21.19 -0.41
CA THR A 236 -1.27 20.01 0.42
C THR A 236 -1.65 18.79 -0.41
N GLU A 237 -2.40 18.97 -1.49
CA GLU A 237 -2.79 17.89 -2.39
C GLU A 237 -1.56 17.34 -3.10
N MET A 238 -0.76 18.22 -3.70
CA MET A 238 0.51 17.83 -4.33
C MET A 238 1.47 17.18 -3.34
N ALA A 239 1.54 17.64 -2.10
CA ALA A 239 2.37 17.04 -1.07
C ALA A 239 1.96 15.58 -0.79
N LEU A 240 0.66 15.30 -0.66
CA LEU A 240 0.12 13.96 -0.43
C LEU A 240 0.21 13.06 -1.66
N GLU A 241 0.28 13.63 -2.86
CA GLU A 241 0.51 12.90 -4.11
C GLU A 241 1.98 12.58 -4.40
N THR A 242 2.91 13.20 -3.68
CA THR A 242 4.36 13.07 -3.94
C THR A 242 5.15 12.52 -2.77
N HIS A 243 4.60 12.60 -1.54
CA HIS A 243 5.23 12.14 -0.30
C HIS A 243 4.40 11.04 0.36
N PHE A 244 5.09 10.01 0.83
CA PHE A 244 4.45 8.81 1.32
C PHE A 244 5.10 8.27 2.59
N LEU A 245 4.26 7.94 3.56
CA LEU A 245 4.66 7.26 4.78
C LEU A 245 4.87 5.78 4.49
N HIS A 246 6.03 5.26 4.92
CA HIS A 246 6.39 3.87 4.80
C HIS A 246 6.51 3.21 6.17
N GLU A 247 5.84 2.08 6.32
CA GLU A 247 6.00 1.12 7.39
C GLU A 247 7.11 0.14 6.97
N ILE A 248 8.23 0.13 7.70
CA ILE A 248 9.42 -0.64 7.34
C ILE A 248 9.78 -1.59 8.49
N GLY A 249 10.01 -2.86 8.16
CA GLY A 249 10.44 -3.87 9.10
C GLY A 249 9.36 -4.26 10.11
N GLY A 250 9.82 -4.80 11.24
CA GLY A 250 8.92 -5.46 12.18
C GLY A 250 8.45 -6.82 11.63
N ASN A 251 7.15 -6.99 11.42
CA ASN A 251 6.53 -8.20 10.86
C ASN A 251 6.14 -8.12 9.37
N ILE A 252 6.36 -6.98 8.72
CA ILE A 252 6.23 -6.82 7.26
C ILE A 252 7.52 -6.20 6.71
N GLY A 253 7.99 -6.61 5.53
CA GLY A 253 9.26 -6.11 4.99
C GLY A 253 9.25 -4.59 4.80
N GLN A 254 8.48 -4.10 3.84
CA GLN A 254 8.23 -2.67 3.61
C GLN A 254 6.86 -2.51 2.98
N ARG A 255 6.13 -1.47 3.38
CA ARG A 255 4.82 -1.12 2.84
C ARG A 255 4.64 0.38 2.81
N ARG A 256 4.13 0.91 1.69
CA ARG A 256 3.62 2.27 1.59
C ARG A 256 2.21 2.34 2.17
N ILE A 257 1.95 3.34 3.00
CA ILE A 257 0.65 3.55 3.64
C ILE A 257 -0.17 4.54 2.82
N ASP A 258 -1.47 4.26 2.66
CA ASP A 258 -2.41 5.18 2.03
C ASP A 258 -2.55 6.44 2.89
N PRO A 259 -2.48 7.66 2.32
CA PRO A 259 -2.64 8.89 3.09
C PRO A 259 -3.91 8.95 3.95
N ASN A 260 -5.00 8.30 3.52
CA ASN A 260 -6.26 8.29 4.25
C ASN A 260 -6.34 7.20 5.32
N ALA A 261 -5.35 6.31 5.41
CA ALA A 261 -5.36 5.23 6.40
C ALA A 261 -5.14 5.78 7.82
N LEU A 262 -5.93 5.29 8.77
CA LEU A 262 -5.73 5.53 10.20
C LEU A 262 -4.44 4.86 10.67
N LEU A 263 -3.55 5.63 11.28
CA LEU A 263 -2.19 5.16 11.57
C LEU A 263 -2.12 4.32 12.86
N LEU A 264 -2.96 4.63 13.86
CA LEU A 264 -2.94 3.94 15.16
C LEU A 264 -3.17 2.43 15.02
N PRO A 265 -4.18 1.92 14.27
CA PRO A 265 -4.35 0.48 14.07
C PRO A 265 -3.16 -0.17 13.35
N VAL A 266 -2.54 0.54 12.39
CA VAL A 266 -1.36 0.04 11.66
C VAL A 266 -0.17 -0.10 12.61
N TYR A 267 0.03 0.86 13.52
CA TYR A 267 1.06 0.79 14.54
C TYR A 267 0.83 -0.34 15.55
N GLN A 268 -0.42 -0.55 15.99
CA GLN A 268 -0.79 -1.66 16.88
C GLN A 268 -0.51 -3.03 16.25
N ASP A 269 -0.72 -3.15 14.95
CA ASP A 269 -0.46 -4.36 14.18
C ASP A 269 1.03 -4.69 13.99
N ASN A 270 1.88 -3.66 14.01
CA ASN A 270 3.32 -3.78 13.82
C ASN A 270 4.10 -2.77 14.71
N PRO A 271 4.14 -3.01 16.03
CA PRO A 271 4.68 -2.06 17.01
C PRO A 271 6.19 -1.82 16.88
N ASN A 272 6.91 -2.70 16.20
CA ASN A 272 8.35 -2.61 15.98
C ASN A 272 8.70 -2.10 14.57
N ALA A 273 7.72 -1.56 13.83
CA ALA A 273 7.96 -0.93 12.55
C ALA A 273 8.76 0.36 12.71
N GLN A 274 9.64 0.63 11.75
CA GLN A 274 10.19 1.94 11.51
C GLN A 274 9.26 2.72 10.58
N TRP A 275 9.16 4.03 10.80
CA TRP A 275 8.24 4.91 10.07
C TRP A 275 9.04 5.98 9.34
N VAL A 276 8.99 5.94 8.01
CA VAL A 276 9.83 6.81 7.18
C VAL A 276 9.01 7.48 6.09
N ILE A 277 9.09 8.79 5.98
CA ILE A 277 8.53 9.54 4.84
C ILE A 277 9.54 9.52 3.70
N CYS A 278 9.09 9.03 2.55
CA CYS A 278 9.84 9.04 1.28
C CYS A 278 9.07 9.87 0.24
N CYS A 279 9.72 10.22 -0.86
CA CYS A 279 9.11 11.00 -1.93
C CYS A 279 9.46 10.44 -3.31
N ASP A 280 8.51 10.48 -4.26
CA ASP A 280 8.61 9.85 -5.58
C ASP A 280 9.06 10.82 -6.69
N HIS A 281 9.81 11.88 -6.33
CA HIS A 281 10.36 12.80 -7.32
C HIS A 281 11.46 12.13 -8.17
N LYS A 282 11.63 12.52 -9.44
CA LYS A 282 12.73 12.02 -10.32
C LYS A 282 14.14 12.17 -9.71
N ASN A 283 14.34 13.18 -8.85
CA ASN A 283 15.57 13.42 -8.08
C ASN A 283 15.40 13.15 -6.58
N GLY A 284 14.25 12.58 -6.18
CA GLY A 284 14.00 12.11 -4.83
C GLY A 284 15.02 11.03 -4.50
N SER A 285 15.59 11.11 -3.30
CA SER A 285 16.54 10.12 -2.81
C SER A 285 15.87 8.76 -2.69
N HIS A 286 15.74 8.00 -3.79
CA HIS A 286 15.43 6.57 -3.77
C HIS A 286 16.54 5.73 -3.11
N ARG A 287 17.55 6.38 -2.51
CA ARG A 287 18.60 5.75 -1.74
C ARG A 287 18.17 5.60 -0.27
N LEU A 288 17.15 4.78 -0.03
CA LEU A 288 17.20 3.95 1.18
C LEU A 288 18.31 2.91 0.93
N ILE A 289 19.55 3.31 1.21
CA ILE A 289 20.68 2.38 1.29
C ILE A 289 20.45 1.56 2.55
N PHE A 290 19.85 0.39 2.41
CA PHE A 290 20.11 -0.69 3.35
C PHE A 290 20.85 -1.78 2.58
N LYS A 291 22.15 -1.88 2.89
CA LYS A 291 23.02 -2.97 2.43
C LYS A 291 22.36 -4.31 2.76
N LYS A 292 22.53 -5.25 1.82
CA LYS A 292 22.21 -6.68 1.88
C LYS A 292 22.35 -7.29 3.27
#